data_AF-A0A381PHR9-F1
#
_entry.id   AF-A0A381PHR9-F1
#
_cell.length_a   1.000
_cell.length_b   1.000
_cell.length_c   1.000
_cell.angle_alpha   90.00
_cell.angle_beta   90.00
_cell.angle_gamma   90.00
#
_symmetry.space_group_name_H-M   'P 1'
#
loop_
_entity.id
_entity.type
_entity.pdbx_description
1 polymer ?
#
loop_
_entity_poly.entity_id
_entity_poly.type
_entity_poly.pdbx_seq_one_letter_code
_entity_poly.pdbx_strand_id
1 'polypeptide(L)'
;VRTGDFVLKSGRRSNWFIDGKQTACRPEGIKLVADVILSEIQGLDAIGGLTMGADPVAYGVAAIAADRGVPIRSFSIRKEAKDHGVEGRVAGALSRGDRVAIMEDVVTRGVSPLEAAEVVRAFGAEPVMIIAIVDRGGTCGALAKQAGIEFYPLLTALDLGFEYEGP
;
A
#
# COMPACT_ATOMS: atom_id res chain seq x y z
N VAL A 1 15.51 -8.58 3.35
CA VAL A 1 14.91 -9.93 3.20
C VAL A 1 15.61 -10.89 4.16
N ARG A 2 14.91 -11.90 4.69
CA ARG A 2 15.49 -12.99 5.48
C ARG A 2 15.18 -14.33 4.80
N THR A 3 16.13 -15.24 4.77
CA THR A 3 16.00 -16.60 4.22
C THR A 3 16.08 -17.64 5.34
N GLY A 4 15.34 -18.74 5.20
CA GLY A 4 15.23 -19.78 6.22
C GLY A 4 13.82 -20.36 6.28
N ASP A 5 13.56 -21.27 7.22
CA ASP A 5 12.23 -21.85 7.40
C ASP A 5 11.32 -20.94 8.23
N PHE A 6 10.28 -20.39 7.60
CA PHE A 6 9.28 -19.56 8.25
C PHE A 6 7.90 -20.21 8.15
N VAL A 7 7.10 -20.06 9.22
CA VAL A 7 5.65 -20.28 9.18
C VAL A 7 4.99 -18.91 9.12
N LEU A 8 4.27 -18.65 8.04
CA LEU A 8 3.58 -17.38 7.82
C LEU A 8 2.30 -17.31 8.64
N LYS A 9 1.71 -16.10 8.74
CA LYS A 9 0.39 -15.91 9.38
C LYS A 9 -0.72 -16.73 8.72
N SER A 10 -0.54 -17.11 7.46
CA SER A 10 -1.43 -18.01 6.72
C SER A 10 -1.31 -19.48 7.13
N GLY A 11 -0.32 -19.85 7.96
CA GLY A 11 0.03 -21.24 8.27
C GLY A 11 0.93 -21.91 7.23
N ARG A 12 1.16 -21.26 6.07
CA ARG A 12 2.04 -21.79 5.02
C ARG A 12 3.51 -21.72 5.44
N ARG A 13 4.28 -22.72 5.03
CA ARG A 13 5.74 -22.68 5.11
C ARG A 13 6.29 -21.83 3.96
N SER A 14 7.31 -21.04 4.25
CA SER A 14 8.03 -20.25 3.25
C SER A 14 9.52 -20.27 3.57
N ASN A 15 10.35 -20.33 2.53
CA ASN A 15 11.80 -20.26 2.62
C ASN A 15 12.33 -18.82 2.74
N TRP A 16 11.44 -17.81 2.69
CA TRP A 16 11.82 -16.41 2.78
C TRP A 16 10.76 -15.53 3.46
N PHE A 17 11.23 -14.42 4.02
CA PHE A 17 10.40 -13.43 4.66
C PHE A 17 10.91 -12.02 4.38
N ILE A 18 9.98 -11.11 4.12
CA ILE A 18 10.25 -9.69 3.93
C ILE A 18 9.33 -8.86 4.82
N ASP A 19 9.91 -7.80 5.40
CA ASP A 19 9.21 -6.78 6.17
C ASP A 19 9.49 -5.43 5.51
N GLY A 20 8.54 -4.94 4.71
CA GLY A 20 8.70 -3.71 3.92
C GLY A 20 8.79 -2.45 4.79
N LYS A 21 8.20 -2.49 6.00
CA LYS A 21 8.34 -1.44 7.02
C LYS A 21 9.79 -1.17 7.38
N GLN A 22 10.67 -2.18 7.36
CA GLN A 22 12.10 -1.96 7.58
C GLN A 22 12.71 -1.02 6.54
N THR A 23 12.18 -1.00 5.31
CA THR A 23 12.57 -0.05 4.27
C THR A 23 11.83 1.28 4.44
N ALA A 24 10.49 1.25 4.57
CA ALA A 24 9.66 2.44 4.63
C ALA A 24 9.91 3.32 5.88
N CYS A 25 10.40 2.73 6.98
CA CYS A 25 10.74 3.47 8.21
C CYS A 25 12.23 3.87 8.29
N ARG A 26 13.03 3.62 7.24
CA ARG A 26 14.42 4.09 7.15
C ARG A 26 14.49 5.32 6.26
N PRO A 27 15.27 6.36 6.63
CA PRO A 27 15.28 7.63 5.90
C PRO A 27 15.75 7.48 4.44
N GLU A 28 16.73 6.63 4.17
CA GLU A 28 17.17 6.37 2.80
C GLU A 28 16.14 5.54 2.02
N GLY A 29 15.53 4.56 2.69
CA GLY A 29 14.53 3.67 2.08
C GLY A 29 13.28 4.41 1.63
N ILE A 30 12.72 5.25 2.49
CA ILE A 30 11.51 6.02 2.15
C ILE A 30 11.76 7.06 1.05
N LYS A 31 12.97 7.63 0.98
CA LYS A 31 13.37 8.52 -0.11
C LYS A 31 13.34 7.81 -1.44
N LEU A 32 13.96 6.63 -1.53
CA LEU A 32 13.96 5.83 -2.76
C LEU A 32 12.55 5.38 -3.17
N VAL A 33 11.72 4.99 -2.21
CA VAL A 33 10.31 4.62 -2.47
C VAL A 33 9.54 5.83 -3.02
N ALA A 34 9.70 7.00 -2.43
CA ALA A 34 9.06 8.22 -2.91
C ALA A 34 9.60 8.67 -4.28
N ASP A 35 10.89 8.51 -4.53
CA ASP A 35 11.51 8.81 -5.82
C ASP A 35 10.85 8.05 -6.96
N VAL A 36 10.73 6.73 -6.81
CA VAL A 36 10.08 5.87 -7.83
C VAL A 36 8.63 6.29 -8.02
N ILE A 37 7.85 6.33 -6.93
CA ILE A 37 6.41 6.65 -6.99
C ILE A 37 6.16 8.01 -7.65
N LEU A 38 6.86 9.06 -7.21
CA LEU A 38 6.64 10.43 -7.71
C LEU A 38 7.20 10.65 -9.11
N SER A 39 8.08 9.78 -9.61
CA SER A 39 8.59 9.84 -10.99
C SER A 39 7.66 9.17 -12.00
N GLU A 40 6.90 8.15 -11.57
CA GLU A 40 6.11 7.32 -12.48
C GLU A 40 4.60 7.56 -12.36
N ILE A 41 4.12 8.09 -11.23
CA ILE A 41 2.70 8.17 -10.90
C ILE A 41 2.30 9.62 -10.65
N GLN A 42 1.26 10.07 -11.36
CA GLN A 42 0.76 11.45 -11.34
C GLN A 42 -0.77 11.46 -11.25
N GLY A 43 -1.34 12.61 -10.90
CA GLY A 43 -2.80 12.79 -10.89
C GLY A 43 -3.53 12.10 -9.73
N LEU A 44 -2.85 11.97 -8.60
CA LEU A 44 -3.42 11.54 -7.32
C LEU A 44 -3.66 12.76 -6.42
N ASP A 45 -4.76 12.74 -5.68
CA ASP A 45 -5.10 13.76 -4.68
C ASP A 45 -4.69 13.33 -3.27
N ALA A 46 -4.78 12.02 -2.99
CA ALA A 46 -4.43 11.46 -1.69
C ALA A 46 -3.84 10.05 -1.79
N ILE A 47 -3.04 9.68 -0.79
CA ILE A 47 -2.46 8.35 -0.62
C ILE A 47 -2.66 7.83 0.80
N GLY A 48 -2.94 6.54 0.94
CA GLY A 48 -3.20 5.95 2.25
C GLY A 48 -3.57 4.49 2.15
N GLY A 49 -3.88 3.83 3.26
CA GLY A 49 -4.25 2.43 3.23
C GLY A 49 -4.48 1.86 4.62
N LEU A 50 -4.60 0.54 4.71
CA LEU A 50 -4.84 -0.13 5.98
C LEU A 50 -3.58 -0.08 6.86
N THR A 51 -3.75 0.40 8.09
CA THR A 51 -2.70 0.46 9.10
C THR A 51 -2.18 -0.95 9.46
N MET A 52 -0.90 -1.17 9.77
CA MET A 52 0.21 -0.21 9.88
C MET A 52 1.16 -0.25 8.66
N GLY A 53 0.92 -1.12 7.68
CA GLY A 53 1.83 -1.32 6.54
C GLY A 53 1.85 -0.13 5.59
N ALA A 54 0.67 0.42 5.32
CA ALA A 54 0.47 1.59 4.46
C ALA A 54 1.06 2.89 5.04
N ASP A 55 0.95 3.06 6.37
CA ASP A 55 1.21 4.33 7.07
C ASP A 55 2.60 4.93 6.79
N PRO A 56 3.72 4.21 7.00
CA PRO A 56 5.05 4.79 6.76
C PRO A 56 5.28 5.13 5.29
N VAL A 57 4.67 4.38 4.37
CA VAL A 57 4.77 4.64 2.93
C VAL A 57 3.98 5.90 2.58
N ALA A 58 2.70 5.96 2.94
CA ALA A 58 1.82 7.07 2.63
C ALA A 58 2.32 8.40 3.23
N TYR A 59 2.67 8.41 4.52
CA TYR A 59 3.13 9.63 5.18
C TYR A 59 4.49 10.10 4.66
N GLY A 60 5.42 9.17 4.45
CA GLY A 60 6.74 9.50 3.93
C GLY A 60 6.71 10.04 2.51
N VAL A 61 5.95 9.39 1.62
CA VAL A 61 5.80 9.84 0.23
C VAL A 61 5.11 11.19 0.17
N ALA A 62 4.04 11.42 0.93
CA ALA A 62 3.34 12.71 0.93
C ALA A 62 4.22 13.86 1.44
N ALA A 63 5.03 13.64 2.48
CA ALA A 63 5.99 14.62 2.96
C ALA A 63 7.03 15.00 1.89
N ILE A 64 7.60 14.01 1.20
CA ILE A 64 8.58 14.24 0.13
C ILE A 64 7.92 14.87 -1.11
N ALA A 65 6.67 14.52 -1.41
CA ALA A 65 5.89 15.12 -2.49
C ALA A 65 5.71 16.62 -2.25
N ALA A 66 5.41 17.02 -1.01
CA ALA A 66 5.27 18.43 -0.63
C ALA A 66 6.57 19.22 -0.88
N ASP A 67 7.74 18.66 -0.54
CA ASP A 67 9.05 19.26 -0.83
C ASP A 67 9.32 19.42 -2.34
N ARG A 68 8.64 18.63 -3.19
CA ARG A 68 8.71 18.70 -4.66
C ARG A 68 7.61 19.55 -5.29
N GLY A 69 6.78 20.21 -4.48
CA GLY A 69 5.64 20.99 -4.96
C GLY A 69 4.49 20.16 -5.53
N VAL A 70 4.42 18.87 -5.18
CA VAL A 70 3.33 17.96 -5.57
C VAL A 70 2.35 17.82 -4.40
N PRO A 71 1.14 18.39 -4.48
CA PRO A 71 0.24 18.52 -3.32
C PRO A 71 -0.60 17.25 -3.09
N ILE A 72 0.05 16.16 -2.70
CA ILE A 72 -0.63 14.90 -2.36
C ILE A 72 -0.87 14.83 -0.85
N ARG A 73 -2.12 14.60 -0.44
CA ARG A 73 -2.49 14.40 0.97
C ARG A 73 -2.27 12.95 1.40
N SER A 74 -2.14 12.73 2.71
CA SER A 74 -2.04 11.38 3.26
C SER A 74 -3.10 11.06 4.31
N PHE A 75 -3.52 9.80 4.36
CA PHE A 75 -4.45 9.27 5.35
C PHE A 75 -4.09 7.83 5.73
N SER A 76 -4.75 7.32 6.78
CA SER A 76 -4.66 5.95 7.25
C SER A 76 -6.05 5.40 7.55
N ILE A 77 -6.24 4.11 7.30
CA ILE A 77 -7.45 3.37 7.60
C ILE A 77 -7.17 2.46 8.79
N ARG A 78 -7.91 2.66 9.87
CA ARG A 78 -7.91 1.79 11.05
C ARG A 78 -8.57 0.45 10.71
N LYS A 79 -8.13 -0.62 11.39
CA LYS A 79 -8.77 -1.94 11.30
C LYS A 79 -10.21 -1.93 11.82
N GLU A 80 -10.46 -1.13 12.85
CA GLU A 80 -11.77 -1.02 13.50
C GLU A 80 -12.23 0.44 13.50
N ALA A 81 -13.54 0.64 13.39
CA ALA A 81 -14.15 1.97 13.42
C ALA A 81 -14.14 2.54 14.84
N LYS A 82 -13.93 3.85 14.96
CA LYS A 82 -14.26 4.60 16.18
C LYS A 82 -15.63 5.26 16.00
N ASP A 83 -16.62 4.74 16.71
CA ASP A 83 -17.95 5.33 16.98
C ASP A 83 -18.85 5.73 15.78
N HIS A 84 -18.35 5.97 14.57
CA HIS A 84 -19.07 6.63 13.46
C HIS A 84 -18.88 5.91 12.11
N GLY A 85 -19.26 4.63 12.02
CA GLY A 85 -19.29 3.89 10.75
C GLY A 85 -17.97 3.89 9.97
N VAL A 86 -18.02 3.95 8.64
CA VAL A 86 -16.84 3.95 7.75
C VAL A 86 -15.96 5.19 7.96
N GLU A 87 -16.56 6.36 8.18
CA GLU A 87 -15.82 7.60 8.44
C GLU A 87 -14.99 7.48 9.73
N GLY A 88 -15.49 6.76 10.73
CA GLY A 88 -14.76 6.45 11.96
C GLY A 88 -13.52 5.56 11.79
N ARG A 89 -13.30 4.96 10.59
CA ARG A 89 -12.06 4.22 10.29
C ARG A 89 -10.98 5.10 9.69
N VAL A 90 -11.33 6.20 9.02
CA VAL A 90 -10.37 7.06 8.30
C VAL A 90 -9.76 8.06 9.28
N ALA A 91 -8.44 8.20 9.25
CA ALA A 91 -7.71 9.22 9.97
C ALA A 91 -6.74 9.94 9.02
N GLY A 92 -6.72 11.27 9.05
CA GLY A 92 -5.90 12.08 8.14
C GLY A 92 -6.74 12.80 7.10
N ALA A 93 -6.10 13.25 6.02
CA ALA A 93 -6.66 14.25 5.12
C ALA A 93 -7.20 13.63 3.81
N LEU A 94 -8.22 12.77 3.93
CA LEU A 94 -8.98 12.24 2.79
C LEU A 94 -10.24 13.08 2.56
N SER A 95 -10.49 13.49 1.31
CA SER A 95 -11.71 14.22 0.92
C SER A 95 -12.57 13.41 -0.05
N ARG A 96 -13.87 13.71 -0.08
CA ARG A 96 -14.79 13.12 -1.07
C ARG A 96 -14.38 13.57 -2.47
N GLY A 97 -14.41 12.65 -3.43
CA GLY A 97 -13.99 12.88 -4.81
C GLY A 97 -12.48 12.77 -5.05
N ASP A 98 -11.66 12.56 -4.01
CA ASP A 98 -10.21 12.38 -4.18
C ASP A 98 -9.92 11.15 -5.04
N ARG A 99 -9.00 11.28 -5.99
CA ARG A 99 -8.35 10.15 -6.67
C ARG A 99 -7.25 9.61 -5.78
N VAL A 100 -7.40 8.37 -5.34
CA VAL A 100 -6.61 7.78 -4.26
C VAL A 100 -5.74 6.63 -4.76
N ALA A 101 -4.47 6.63 -4.35
CA ALA A 101 -3.66 5.41 -4.35
C ALA A 101 -3.66 4.75 -2.97
N ILE A 102 -3.97 3.45 -2.97
CA ILE A 102 -3.91 2.59 -1.79
C ILE A 102 -2.47 2.09 -1.62
N MET A 103 -1.81 2.48 -0.53
CA MET A 103 -0.42 2.12 -0.25
C MET A 103 -0.30 0.80 0.50
N GLU A 104 0.78 0.05 0.25
CA GLU A 104 1.18 -1.11 1.04
C GLU A 104 2.71 -1.25 1.14
N ASP A 105 3.22 -1.81 2.24
CA ASP A 105 4.61 -2.23 2.34
C ASP A 105 4.89 -3.57 1.64
N VAL A 106 4.13 -4.63 1.92
CA VAL A 106 4.27 -5.95 1.30
C VAL A 106 2.90 -6.60 1.07
N VAL A 107 2.49 -6.70 -0.20
CA VAL A 107 1.26 -7.42 -0.53
C VAL A 107 1.53 -8.91 -0.75
N THR A 108 0.68 -9.77 -0.19
CA THR A 108 0.68 -11.21 -0.46
C THR A 108 -0.55 -11.57 -1.30
N ARG A 109 -1.73 -11.66 -0.68
CA ARG A 109 -2.95 -12.08 -1.39
C ARG A 109 -3.71 -10.95 -2.07
N GLY A 110 -3.48 -9.69 -1.65
CA GLY A 110 -4.25 -8.53 -2.10
C GLY A 110 -5.49 -8.20 -1.25
N VAL A 111 -5.86 -9.04 -0.28
CA VAL A 111 -7.08 -8.84 0.54
C VAL A 111 -7.06 -7.48 1.27
N SER A 112 -5.97 -7.13 1.93
CA SER A 112 -5.87 -5.89 2.70
C SER A 112 -5.96 -4.60 1.87
N PRO A 113 -5.21 -4.43 0.76
CA PRO A 113 -5.38 -3.24 -0.07
C PRO A 113 -6.77 -3.18 -0.74
N LEU A 114 -7.39 -4.31 -1.08
CA LEU A 114 -8.76 -4.32 -1.60
C LEU A 114 -9.79 -3.91 -0.52
N GLU A 115 -9.63 -4.36 0.73
CA GLU A 115 -10.46 -3.90 1.85
C GLU A 115 -10.33 -2.37 2.05
N ALA A 116 -9.10 -1.86 1.96
CA ALA A 116 -8.85 -0.42 2.04
C ALA A 116 -9.53 0.35 0.90
N ALA A 117 -9.51 -0.19 -0.33
CA ALA A 117 -10.23 0.40 -1.46
C ALA A 117 -11.74 0.50 -1.22
N GLU A 118 -12.35 -0.53 -0.61
CA GLU A 118 -13.78 -0.48 -0.25
C GLU A 118 -14.09 0.59 0.80
N VAL A 119 -13.20 0.78 1.79
CA VAL A 119 -13.35 1.88 2.77
C VAL A 119 -13.26 3.25 2.09
N VAL A 120 -12.34 3.43 1.14
CA VAL A 120 -12.21 4.67 0.36
C VAL A 120 -13.46 4.94 -0.49
N ARG A 121 -14.00 3.91 -1.16
CA ARG A 121 -15.26 4.01 -1.91
C ARG A 121 -16.42 4.41 -1.02
N ALA A 122 -16.56 3.75 0.13
CA ALA A 122 -17.63 4.03 1.07
C ALA A 122 -17.50 5.41 1.73
N PHE A 123 -16.29 5.95 1.87
CA PHE A 123 -16.06 7.34 2.27
C PHE A 123 -16.49 8.34 1.18
N GLY A 124 -16.56 7.92 -0.08
CA GLY A 124 -16.93 8.76 -1.23
C GLY A 124 -15.74 9.30 -2.01
N ALA A 125 -14.58 8.67 -1.92
CA ALA A 125 -13.41 8.91 -2.76
C ALA A 125 -13.22 7.77 -3.78
N GLU A 126 -12.33 7.97 -4.75
CA GLU A 126 -12.11 7.04 -5.87
C GLU A 126 -10.76 6.33 -5.70
N PRO A 127 -10.71 5.05 -5.29
CA PRO A 127 -9.46 4.29 -5.32
C PRO A 127 -9.14 3.94 -6.78
N VAL A 128 -8.11 4.58 -7.33
CA VAL A 128 -7.70 4.40 -8.74
C VAL A 128 -6.51 3.46 -8.88
N MET A 129 -5.70 3.32 -7.84
CA MET A 129 -4.47 2.53 -7.87
C MET A 129 -4.19 1.85 -6.53
N ILE A 130 -3.52 0.71 -6.55
CA ILE A 130 -2.83 0.09 -5.41
C ILE A 130 -1.33 0.11 -5.70
N ILE A 131 -0.55 0.68 -4.79
CA ILE A 131 0.91 0.74 -4.87
C ILE A 131 1.48 -0.05 -3.70
N ALA A 132 2.31 -1.06 -4.00
CA ALA A 132 3.00 -1.85 -2.98
C ALA A 132 4.52 -1.71 -3.15
N ILE A 133 5.29 -1.63 -2.06
CA ILE A 133 6.75 -1.71 -2.18
C ILE A 133 7.13 -3.08 -2.76
N VAL A 134 6.52 -4.17 -2.26
CA VAL A 134 6.76 -5.53 -2.78
C VAL A 134 5.47 -6.31 -3.00
N ASP A 135 5.27 -6.84 -4.21
CA ASP A 135 4.35 -7.96 -4.45
C ASP A 135 5.04 -9.30 -4.18
N ARG A 136 4.73 -9.87 -3.01
CA ARG A 136 5.23 -11.16 -2.57
C ARG A 136 4.39 -12.33 -3.11
N GLY A 137 3.10 -12.13 -3.35
CA GLY A 137 2.18 -13.25 -3.59
C GLY A 137 1.75 -13.43 -5.04
N GLY A 138 1.87 -12.39 -5.88
CA GLY A 138 1.58 -12.46 -7.31
C GLY A 138 0.09 -12.50 -7.66
N THR A 139 -0.81 -12.37 -6.68
CA THR A 139 -2.26 -12.44 -6.90
C THR A 139 -2.96 -11.09 -6.87
N CYS A 140 -2.34 -10.04 -6.33
CA CYS A 140 -2.99 -8.75 -6.12
C CYS A 140 -3.40 -8.10 -7.45
N GLY A 141 -2.58 -8.21 -8.50
CA GLY A 141 -2.87 -7.59 -9.79
C GLY A 141 -4.16 -8.09 -10.42
N ALA A 142 -4.45 -9.39 -10.32
CA ALA A 142 -5.69 -9.97 -10.85
C ALA A 142 -6.93 -9.47 -10.06
N LEU A 143 -6.83 -9.38 -8.73
CA LEU A 143 -7.91 -8.88 -7.87
C LEU A 143 -8.15 -7.39 -8.08
N ALA A 144 -7.09 -6.59 -8.16
CA ALA A 144 -7.17 -5.16 -8.43
C ALA A 144 -7.85 -4.90 -9.79
N LYS A 145 -7.46 -5.64 -10.83
CA LYS A 145 -8.08 -5.56 -12.15
C LYS A 145 -9.58 -5.87 -12.12
N GLN A 146 -10.01 -6.89 -11.37
CA GLN A 146 -11.43 -7.21 -11.19
C GLN A 146 -12.19 -6.08 -10.48
N ALA A 147 -11.53 -5.38 -9.56
CA ALA A 147 -12.08 -4.21 -8.89
C ALA A 147 -11.99 -2.92 -9.73
N GLY A 148 -11.45 -2.95 -10.95
CA GLY A 148 -11.24 -1.75 -11.77
C GLY A 148 -10.16 -0.80 -11.23
N ILE A 149 -9.18 -1.34 -10.52
CA ILE A 149 -8.09 -0.59 -9.87
C ILE A 149 -6.77 -1.01 -10.51
N GLU A 150 -5.90 -0.04 -10.83
CA GLU A 150 -4.55 -0.33 -11.31
C GLU A 150 -3.67 -0.89 -10.18
N PHE A 151 -2.78 -1.82 -10.48
CA PHE A 151 -1.84 -2.36 -9.50
C PHE A 151 -0.41 -2.10 -9.94
N TYR A 152 0.36 -1.46 -9.07
CA TYR A 152 1.72 -1.03 -9.33
C TYR A 152 2.65 -1.46 -8.16
N PRO A 153 3.25 -2.66 -8.22
CA PRO A 153 4.29 -3.04 -7.28
C PRO A 153 5.64 -2.45 -7.71
N LEU A 154 6.38 -1.83 -6.77
CA LEU A 154 7.73 -1.31 -7.08
C LEU A 154 8.71 -2.46 -7.37
N LEU A 155 8.54 -3.57 -6.67
CA LEU A 155 9.28 -4.81 -6.85
C LEU A 155 8.32 -5.99 -6.68
N THR A 156 8.68 -7.10 -7.29
CA THR A 156 8.00 -8.39 -7.12
C THR A 156 8.91 -9.37 -6.39
N ALA A 157 8.36 -10.50 -5.95
CA ALA A 157 9.14 -11.62 -5.46
C ALA A 157 10.24 -12.04 -6.46
N LEU A 158 9.91 -12.01 -7.76
CA LEU A 158 10.82 -12.39 -8.84
C LEU A 158 12.01 -11.42 -8.94
N ASP A 159 11.77 -10.11 -8.81
CA ASP A 159 12.85 -9.10 -8.81
C ASP A 159 13.81 -9.29 -7.64
N LEU A 160 13.33 -9.87 -6.55
CA LEU A 160 14.12 -10.21 -5.37
C LEU A 160 14.77 -11.60 -5.43
N GLY A 161 14.55 -12.37 -6.51
CA GLY A 161 15.09 -13.72 -6.69
C GLY A 161 14.31 -14.84 -5.99
N PHE A 162 13.03 -14.63 -5.71
CA PHE A 162 12.14 -15.61 -5.06
C PHE A 162 10.92 -15.93 -5.90
N GLU A 163 10.33 -17.09 -5.66
CA GLU A 163 9.02 -17.43 -6.23
C GLU A 163 7.90 -16.69 -5.52
N TYR A 164 6.81 -16.44 -6.27
CA TYR A 164 5.57 -15.97 -5.67
C TYR A 164 5.00 -17.00 -4.68
N GLU A 165 4.44 -16.51 -3.58
CA GLU A 165 3.77 -17.39 -2.60
C GLU A 165 2.47 -18.02 -3.13
N GLY A 166 1.85 -17.41 -4.14
CA GLY A 166 0.56 -17.82 -4.68
C GLY A 166 -0.62 -17.55 -3.73
N PRO A 167 -1.84 -17.93 -4.16
CA PRO A 167 -3.10 -17.64 -3.46
C PRO A 167 -3.23 -18.31 -2.09
#